data_AF-A0A3D3UUW3-F1
#
_entry.id   AF-A0A3D3UUW3-F1
#
_cell.length_a   1.000
_cell.length_b   1.000
_cell.length_c   1.000
_cell.angle_alpha   90.00
_cell.angle_beta   90.00
_cell.angle_gamma   90.00
#
_symmetry.space_group_name_H-M   'P 1'
#
loop_
_entity.id
_entity.type
_entity.pdbx_description
1 polymer ?
#
loop_
_entity_poly.entity_id
_entity_poly.type
_entity_poly.pdbx_seq_one_letter_code
_entity_poly.pdbx_strand_id
1 'polypeptide(L)'
;MWAPADTVVRKAAGSDNLPVTWADDDAMYITWGDGWGFEPKVQKKLSMGFARIIGEPSNFKGINIRSAAEQYGGGRSGRKGWGLISVEGVLYLWMGHADRHGGQSQLAWSVDHARTWTFADWKFSQFGLMGFVNFGKDNDQARDDYVYSYSHDGPLADTPADGFILMRVQKNRVNERESWKFFERIDQTGQPVWTSDLKHRGVVFQHTDECLRSAMTYNAPLRRYLWWQQIPAPKGSLDRGDTRFEGGFGVYDAPEPWGPWSTAFYTEKWDIGPGEHGDFPAKWMSEDGRELYLVFSGGDSFSVRKATIVLKRDD
;
A
#
# COMPACT_ATOMS: atom_id res chain seq x y z
N MET A 1 14.55 -0.14 -14.79
CA MET A 1 14.09 0.09 -16.18
C MET A 1 12.61 -0.23 -16.28
N TRP A 2 11.83 0.57 -17.00
CA TRP A 2 10.39 0.36 -17.16
C TRP A 2 10.10 -0.18 -18.55
N ALA A 3 9.15 -1.11 -18.68
CA ALA A 3 8.63 -1.50 -19.99
C ALA A 3 7.90 -0.31 -20.66
N PRO A 4 7.78 -0.23 -21.98
CA PRO A 4 7.09 0.88 -22.66
C PRO A 4 5.63 1.10 -22.20
N ALA A 5 5.17 2.34 -22.20
CA ALA A 5 3.85 2.71 -21.68
C ALA A 5 2.66 2.06 -22.43
N ASP A 6 2.82 1.77 -23.72
CA ASP A 6 1.83 1.08 -24.55
C ASP A 6 1.69 -0.41 -24.23
N THR A 7 2.58 -0.98 -23.41
CA THR A 7 2.49 -2.36 -22.90
C THR A 7 1.70 -2.49 -21.59
N VAL A 8 1.23 -1.38 -21.01
CA VAL A 8 0.49 -1.39 -19.74
C VAL A 8 -0.85 -2.11 -19.90
N VAL A 9 -1.06 -3.14 -19.09
CA VAL A 9 -2.35 -3.84 -19.01
C VAL A 9 -3.27 -3.08 -18.07
N ARG A 10 -4.49 -2.75 -18.52
CA ARG A 10 -5.49 -2.02 -17.73
C ARG A 10 -6.78 -2.81 -17.61
N LYS A 11 -7.29 -2.94 -16.39
CA LYS A 11 -8.58 -3.55 -16.06
C LYS A 11 -9.29 -2.73 -14.98
N ALA A 12 -10.53 -3.08 -14.67
CA ALA A 12 -11.34 -2.41 -13.66
C ALA A 12 -11.40 -0.87 -13.86
N ALA A 13 -11.60 -0.43 -15.11
CA ALA A 13 -11.61 0.99 -15.45
C ALA A 13 -12.64 1.80 -14.65
N GLY A 14 -12.18 2.95 -14.17
CA GLY A 14 -12.84 3.82 -13.21
C GLY A 14 -12.63 3.38 -11.76
N SER A 15 -11.49 2.77 -11.40
CA SER A 15 -11.19 2.38 -10.01
C SER A 15 -9.79 2.80 -9.59
N ASP A 16 -9.65 3.24 -8.34
CA ASP A 16 -8.41 3.68 -7.70
C ASP A 16 -8.17 2.91 -6.38
N ASN A 17 -7.29 3.42 -5.50
CA ASN A 17 -6.97 2.89 -4.16
C ASN A 17 -6.88 1.36 -4.10
N LEU A 18 -5.71 0.84 -4.49
CA LEU A 18 -5.51 -0.57 -4.84
C LEU A 18 -4.49 -1.30 -3.92
N PRO A 19 -4.58 -1.21 -2.57
CA PRO A 19 -3.70 -2.00 -1.73
C PRO A 19 -3.87 -3.48 -2.06
N VAL A 20 -2.76 -4.18 -2.12
CA VAL A 20 -2.69 -5.56 -2.58
C VAL A 20 -1.92 -6.41 -1.58
N THR A 21 -2.33 -7.67 -1.44
CA THR A 21 -1.57 -8.68 -0.70
C THR A 21 -1.68 -10.03 -1.36
N TRP A 22 -0.68 -10.89 -1.20
CA TRP A 22 -0.71 -12.29 -1.64
C TRP A 22 -1.13 -13.17 -0.47
N ALA A 23 -2.24 -13.89 -0.61
CA ALA A 23 -2.84 -14.67 0.46
C ALA A 23 -2.48 -16.17 0.40
N ASP A 24 -2.88 -16.88 1.46
CA ASP A 24 -2.69 -18.31 1.69
C ASP A 24 -3.22 -19.20 0.55
N ASP A 25 -4.34 -18.82 -0.06
CA ASP A 25 -5.00 -19.52 -1.17
C ASP A 25 -4.33 -19.32 -2.54
N ASP A 26 -3.15 -18.70 -2.55
CA ASP A 26 -2.39 -18.32 -3.73
C ASP A 26 -3.05 -17.26 -4.63
N ALA A 27 -4.14 -16.61 -4.20
CA ALA A 27 -4.64 -15.43 -4.88
C ALA A 27 -3.99 -14.16 -4.33
N MET A 28 -4.01 -13.07 -5.12
CA MET A 28 -3.85 -11.74 -4.53
C MET A 28 -5.21 -11.18 -4.19
N TYR A 29 -5.33 -10.51 -3.05
CA TYR A 29 -6.52 -9.77 -2.67
C TYR A 29 -6.26 -8.29 -2.80
N ILE A 30 -7.30 -7.54 -3.19
CA ILE A 30 -7.26 -6.09 -3.25
C ILE A 30 -8.55 -5.49 -2.69
N THR A 31 -8.46 -4.23 -2.29
CA THR A 31 -9.61 -3.34 -2.42
C THR A 31 -9.53 -2.59 -3.75
N TRP A 32 -10.67 -2.12 -4.24
CA TRP A 32 -10.73 -1.13 -5.30
C TRP A 32 -11.62 0.02 -4.85
N GLY A 33 -11.09 1.23 -4.93
CA GLY A 33 -11.73 2.48 -4.54
C GLY A 33 -12.46 3.15 -5.69
N ASP A 34 -13.37 4.04 -5.32
CA ASP A 34 -14.13 4.95 -6.20
C ASP A 34 -14.43 4.38 -7.59
N GLY A 35 -15.07 3.22 -7.64
CA GLY A 35 -15.23 2.49 -8.89
C GLY A 35 -16.30 1.41 -8.94
N TRP A 36 -16.20 0.56 -9.96
CA TRP A 36 -17.15 -0.51 -10.27
C TRP A 36 -16.51 -1.91 -10.29
N GLY A 37 -15.22 -2.00 -9.99
CA GLY A 37 -14.46 -3.25 -9.97
C GLY A 37 -14.21 -3.83 -11.36
N PHE A 38 -13.92 -5.13 -11.39
CA PHE A 38 -13.66 -5.90 -12.61
C PHE A 38 -14.95 -6.27 -13.35
N GLU A 39 -14.83 -6.81 -14.56
CA GLU A 39 -15.99 -7.36 -15.27
C GLU A 39 -16.43 -8.71 -14.67
N PRO A 40 -17.74 -8.96 -14.50
CA PRO A 40 -18.84 -8.01 -14.68
C PRO A 40 -18.85 -6.94 -13.58
N LYS A 41 -18.97 -5.67 -14.00
CA LYS A 41 -19.02 -4.52 -13.10
C LYS A 41 -20.20 -4.58 -12.14
N VAL A 42 -20.02 -4.01 -10.95
CA VAL A 42 -21.13 -3.81 -10.01
C VAL A 42 -22.08 -2.73 -10.54
N GLN A 43 -23.34 -2.71 -10.09
CA GLN A 43 -24.34 -1.77 -10.63
C GLN A 43 -24.15 -0.32 -10.16
N LYS A 44 -23.60 -0.12 -8.96
CA LYS A 44 -23.41 1.20 -8.35
C LYS A 44 -21.94 1.42 -8.05
N LYS A 45 -21.48 2.66 -8.26
CA LYS A 45 -20.14 3.08 -7.86
C LYS A 45 -19.98 2.89 -6.34
N LEU A 46 -18.89 2.26 -5.93
CA LEU A 46 -18.49 2.08 -4.54
C LEU A 46 -17.27 2.92 -4.24
N SER A 47 -17.17 3.42 -3.00
CA SER A 47 -15.94 4.04 -2.50
C SER A 47 -14.92 3.00 -2.05
N MET A 48 -15.38 1.77 -1.75
CA MET A 48 -14.54 0.61 -1.50
C MET A 48 -15.30 -0.67 -1.85
N GLY A 49 -14.74 -1.45 -2.78
CA GLY A 49 -15.12 -2.83 -3.06
C GLY A 49 -13.93 -3.78 -2.91
N PHE A 50 -14.19 -5.08 -3.05
CA PHE A 50 -13.19 -6.14 -2.87
C PHE A 50 -13.05 -6.97 -4.13
N ALA A 51 -11.85 -7.46 -4.40
CA ALA A 51 -11.62 -8.43 -5.46
C ALA A 51 -10.46 -9.36 -5.12
N ARG A 52 -10.50 -10.55 -5.72
CA ARG A 52 -9.32 -11.42 -5.81
C ARG A 52 -8.78 -11.41 -7.23
N ILE A 53 -7.47 -11.48 -7.35
CA ILE A 53 -6.73 -11.55 -8.60
C ILE A 53 -6.02 -12.90 -8.68
N ILE A 54 -6.19 -13.59 -9.80
CA ILE A 54 -5.52 -14.87 -10.09
C ILE A 54 -4.79 -14.80 -11.43
N GLY A 55 -3.73 -15.60 -11.56
CA GLY A 55 -2.92 -15.71 -12.78
C GLY A 55 -1.74 -14.75 -12.85
N GLU A 56 -1.08 -14.77 -14.00
CA GLU A 56 0.16 -14.06 -14.27
C GLU A 56 -0.07 -12.58 -14.63
N PRO A 57 0.93 -11.70 -14.45
CA PRO A 57 0.81 -10.25 -14.71
C PRO A 57 0.30 -9.89 -16.11
N SER A 58 0.61 -10.71 -17.13
CA SER A 58 0.20 -10.48 -18.52
C SER A 58 -1.23 -10.95 -18.84
N ASN A 59 -1.80 -11.84 -18.02
CA ASN A 59 -3.11 -12.46 -18.28
C ASN A 59 -3.91 -12.74 -17.00
N PHE A 60 -3.81 -11.85 -16.01
CA PHE A 60 -4.51 -12.01 -14.74
C PHE A 60 -6.02 -11.87 -14.91
N LYS A 61 -6.80 -12.48 -14.03
CA LYS A 61 -8.25 -12.29 -13.91
C LYS A 61 -8.57 -11.70 -12.54
N GLY A 62 -9.21 -10.54 -12.54
CA GLY A 62 -9.84 -10.00 -11.34
C GLY A 62 -11.28 -10.50 -11.21
N ILE A 63 -11.65 -10.89 -10.00
CA ILE A 63 -12.97 -11.43 -9.65
C ILE A 63 -13.49 -10.61 -8.48
N ASN A 64 -14.57 -9.86 -8.71
CA ASN A 64 -15.21 -9.08 -7.66
C ASN A 64 -15.75 -10.00 -6.56
N ILE A 65 -15.54 -9.61 -5.31
CA ILE A 65 -16.04 -10.31 -4.13
C ILE A 65 -17.14 -9.42 -3.54
N ARG A 66 -18.35 -9.97 -3.43
CA ARG A 66 -19.48 -9.28 -2.82
C ARG A 66 -19.41 -9.45 -1.31
N SER A 67 -19.46 -8.32 -0.60
CA SER A 67 -19.47 -8.29 0.86
C SER A 67 -20.44 -7.24 1.38
N ALA A 68 -21.02 -7.48 2.56
CA ALA A 68 -21.77 -6.45 3.29
C ALA A 68 -20.88 -5.27 3.74
N ALA A 69 -19.55 -5.45 3.73
CA ALA A 69 -18.57 -4.44 4.11
C ALA A 69 -18.25 -3.43 2.99
N GLU A 70 -18.78 -3.63 1.78
CA GLU A 70 -18.67 -2.67 0.67
C GLU A 70 -19.13 -1.27 1.10
N GLN A 71 -18.44 -0.23 0.63
CA GLN A 71 -18.71 1.15 1.01
C GLN A 71 -19.24 1.98 -0.16
N TYR A 72 -20.13 2.91 0.17
CA TYR A 72 -20.64 3.92 -0.75
C TYR A 72 -20.07 5.30 -0.41
N GLY A 73 -20.29 6.26 -1.30
CA GLY A 73 -19.81 7.64 -1.18
C GLY A 73 -18.75 7.95 -2.24
N GLY A 74 -18.03 9.05 -2.04
CA GLY A 74 -16.92 9.44 -2.90
C GLY A 74 -16.04 10.50 -2.24
N GLY A 75 -14.79 10.59 -2.71
CA GLY A 75 -13.79 11.47 -2.11
C GLY A 75 -13.65 11.23 -0.60
N ARG A 76 -13.52 12.32 0.16
CA ARG A 76 -13.35 12.27 1.63
C ARG A 76 -14.53 11.69 2.40
N SER A 77 -15.73 11.68 1.81
CA SER A 77 -16.94 11.14 2.43
C SER A 77 -17.08 9.62 2.34
N GLY A 78 -16.36 9.01 1.40
CA GLY A 78 -16.30 7.57 1.20
C GLY A 78 -15.16 6.95 2.00
N ARG A 79 -15.45 5.87 2.72
CA ARG A 79 -14.43 5.02 3.34
C ARG A 79 -13.68 4.24 2.25
N LYS A 80 -12.36 4.12 2.40
CA LYS A 80 -11.45 3.56 1.40
C LYS A 80 -10.50 2.54 2.02
N GLY A 81 -10.06 1.57 1.24
CA GLY A 81 -9.00 0.66 1.65
C GLY A 81 -7.64 1.25 1.30
N TRP A 82 -6.75 1.35 2.30
CA TRP A 82 -5.40 1.93 2.12
C TRP A 82 -4.26 0.93 2.31
N GLY A 83 -4.49 -0.13 3.09
CA GLY A 83 -3.50 -1.16 3.36
C GLY A 83 -4.16 -2.52 3.48
N LEU A 84 -3.55 -3.54 2.90
CA LEU A 84 -4.04 -4.91 2.96
C LEU A 84 -2.85 -5.85 3.18
N ILE A 85 -3.02 -6.84 4.06
CA ILE A 85 -2.03 -7.91 4.28
C ILE A 85 -2.76 -9.23 4.60
N SER A 86 -2.22 -10.35 4.14
CA SER A 86 -2.63 -11.69 4.58
C SER A 86 -1.62 -12.22 5.59
N VAL A 87 -2.08 -12.72 6.74
CA VAL A 87 -1.23 -13.29 7.79
C VAL A 87 -1.94 -14.50 8.38
N GLU A 88 -1.33 -15.68 8.25
CA GLU A 88 -1.85 -16.96 8.77
C GLU A 88 -3.30 -17.23 8.31
N GLY A 89 -3.59 -16.94 7.03
CA GLY A 89 -4.90 -17.11 6.40
C GLY A 89 -5.94 -16.03 6.76
N VAL A 90 -5.55 -14.98 7.47
CA VAL A 90 -6.42 -13.84 7.81
C VAL A 90 -6.03 -12.62 7.00
N LEU A 91 -7.00 -12.04 6.29
CA LEU A 91 -6.82 -10.75 5.61
C LEU A 91 -7.05 -9.62 6.62
N TYR A 92 -6.07 -8.74 6.79
CA TYR A 92 -6.18 -7.52 7.58
C TYR A 92 -6.19 -6.29 6.67
N LEU A 93 -7.11 -5.37 6.93
CA LEU A 93 -7.34 -4.15 6.16
C LEU A 93 -7.19 -2.92 7.04
N TRP A 94 -6.41 -1.95 6.59
CA TRP A 94 -6.51 -0.57 7.03
C TRP A 94 -7.53 0.17 6.19
N MET A 95 -8.72 0.40 6.75
CA MET A 95 -9.76 1.22 6.14
C MET A 95 -9.60 2.67 6.60
N GLY A 96 -9.27 3.57 5.67
CA GLY A 96 -9.20 5.00 5.96
C GLY A 96 -10.49 5.75 5.71
N HIS A 97 -10.42 7.06 5.93
CA HIS A 97 -11.58 7.95 5.99
C HIS A 97 -12.62 7.41 6.97
N ALA A 98 -12.16 6.82 8.08
CA ALA A 98 -13.05 6.19 9.05
C ALA A 98 -13.96 7.23 9.73
N ASP A 99 -13.61 8.51 9.69
CA ASP A 99 -14.43 9.65 10.07
C ASP A 99 -15.35 10.20 8.96
N ARG A 100 -15.22 9.74 7.71
CA ARG A 100 -15.89 10.27 6.51
C ARG A 100 -15.58 11.74 6.19
N HIS A 101 -14.42 12.20 6.63
CA HIS A 101 -13.89 13.55 6.39
C HIS A 101 -12.44 13.52 5.88
N GLY A 102 -11.96 12.37 5.39
CA GLY A 102 -10.61 12.21 4.86
C GLY A 102 -9.58 11.75 5.88
N GLY A 103 -9.98 11.50 7.13
CA GLY A 103 -9.07 11.15 8.22
C GLY A 103 -9.41 9.84 8.93
N GLN A 104 -8.56 9.49 9.88
CA GLN A 104 -8.63 8.29 10.71
C GLN A 104 -8.51 6.96 9.93
N SER A 105 -7.78 6.01 10.53
CA SER A 105 -7.65 4.64 10.03
C SER A 105 -8.25 3.64 11.01
N GLN A 106 -9.11 2.75 10.51
CA GLN A 106 -9.77 1.70 11.28
C GLN A 106 -9.31 0.34 10.77
N LEU A 107 -8.89 -0.54 11.69
CA LEU A 107 -8.55 -1.91 11.36
C LEU A 107 -9.81 -2.72 11.08
N ALA A 108 -9.74 -3.61 10.09
CA ALA A 108 -10.70 -4.67 9.88
C ALA A 108 -9.98 -5.98 9.52
N TRP A 109 -10.65 -7.11 9.72
CA TRP A 109 -10.11 -8.41 9.29
C TRP A 109 -11.19 -9.34 8.75
N SER A 110 -10.77 -10.25 7.88
CA SER A 110 -11.59 -11.29 7.25
C SER A 110 -10.89 -12.64 7.37
N VAL A 111 -11.65 -13.65 7.82
CA VAL A 111 -11.20 -15.05 7.95
C VAL A 111 -11.81 -15.96 6.88
N ASP A 112 -12.46 -15.36 5.89
CA ASP A 112 -13.21 -16.04 4.82
C ASP A 112 -12.96 -15.40 3.45
N HIS A 113 -11.71 -14.93 3.26
CA HIS A 113 -11.22 -14.40 1.99
C HIS A 113 -12.05 -13.22 1.47
N ALA A 114 -12.22 -12.20 2.32
CA ALA A 114 -12.89 -10.92 2.08
C ALA A 114 -14.41 -10.99 1.88
N ARG A 115 -15.05 -12.13 2.15
CA ARG A 115 -16.52 -12.27 2.06
C ARG A 115 -17.21 -11.54 3.20
N THR A 116 -16.70 -11.69 4.42
CA THR A 116 -17.15 -10.96 5.60
C THR A 116 -15.98 -10.29 6.31
N TRP A 117 -16.27 -9.19 7.01
CA TRP A 117 -15.26 -8.38 7.69
C TRP A 117 -15.73 -8.05 9.11
N THR A 118 -14.81 -8.18 10.06
CA THR A 118 -14.98 -7.66 11.42
C THR A 118 -14.17 -6.39 11.55
N PHE A 119 -14.78 -5.32 12.05
CA PHE A 119 -14.11 -4.04 12.26
C PHE A 119 -13.70 -3.91 13.72
N ALA A 120 -12.49 -3.42 13.96
CA ALA A 120 -12.06 -3.02 15.29
C ALA A 120 -12.97 -1.92 15.85
N ASP A 121 -13.21 -1.94 17.15
CA ASP A 121 -13.95 -0.89 17.87
C ASP A 121 -13.11 0.38 18.10
N TRP A 122 -11.82 0.32 17.78
CA TRP A 122 -10.86 1.41 17.88
C TRP A 122 -10.41 1.93 16.51
N LYS A 123 -9.80 3.12 16.52
CA LYS A 123 -9.23 3.80 15.34
C LYS A 123 -7.94 4.50 15.71
N PHE A 124 -7.05 4.68 14.75
CA PHE A 124 -5.98 5.66 14.82
C PHE A 124 -6.48 7.00 14.28
N SER A 125 -6.64 8.00 15.14
CA SER A 125 -7.09 9.33 14.72
C SER A 125 -5.97 10.20 14.15
N GLN A 126 -4.73 9.83 14.42
CA GLN A 126 -3.52 10.56 14.03
C GLN A 126 -3.12 10.26 12.58
N PHE A 127 -3.63 9.18 11.99
CA PHE A 127 -3.18 8.65 10.71
C PHE A 127 -4.33 8.59 9.72
N GLY A 128 -4.26 9.44 8.68
CA GLY A 128 -5.25 9.49 7.61
C GLY A 128 -5.14 8.33 6.63
N LEU A 129 -3.93 7.81 6.44
CA LEU A 129 -3.63 6.68 5.56
C LEU A 129 -2.64 5.75 6.24
N MET A 130 -3.00 4.47 6.32
CA MET A 130 -2.13 3.43 6.83
C MET A 130 -2.03 2.31 5.82
N GLY A 131 -0.82 1.79 5.64
CA GLY A 131 -0.52 0.63 4.82
C GLY A 131 0.18 -0.47 5.62
N PHE A 132 0.30 -1.66 5.05
CA PHE A 132 1.09 -2.75 5.63
C PHE A 132 2.34 -2.99 4.78
N VAL A 133 3.44 -3.39 5.43
CA VAL A 133 4.60 -3.91 4.70
C VAL A 133 4.28 -5.35 4.32
N ASN A 134 4.24 -5.65 3.02
CA ASN A 134 3.94 -7.00 2.54
C ASN A 134 5.20 -7.86 2.43
N PHE A 135 5.11 -9.12 2.85
CA PHE A 135 6.21 -10.09 2.84
C PHE A 135 5.80 -11.42 2.19
N GLY A 136 6.00 -11.57 0.88
CA GLY A 136 5.73 -12.85 0.22
C GLY A 136 4.26 -13.30 0.33
N LYS A 137 4.05 -14.61 0.37
CA LYS A 137 2.73 -15.23 0.41
C LYS A 137 2.27 -15.34 1.85
N ASP A 138 1.10 -14.80 2.18
CA ASP A 138 0.54 -14.89 3.54
C ASP A 138 1.51 -14.42 4.64
N ASN A 139 2.32 -13.41 4.30
CA ASN A 139 3.37 -12.86 5.17
C ASN A 139 4.48 -13.89 5.56
N ASP A 140 4.67 -14.95 4.77
CA ASP A 140 5.59 -16.06 5.05
C ASP A 140 7.09 -15.68 5.01
N GLN A 141 7.42 -14.59 4.33
CA GLN A 141 8.79 -14.06 4.23
C GLN A 141 9.05 -12.93 5.23
N ALA A 142 8.19 -12.78 6.24
CA ALA A 142 8.39 -11.80 7.30
C ALA A 142 9.74 -12.01 7.99
N ARG A 143 10.42 -10.88 8.27
CA ARG A 143 11.74 -10.88 8.90
C ARG A 143 11.75 -11.43 10.34
N ASP A 144 10.60 -11.40 11.01
CA ASP A 144 10.38 -11.74 12.41
C ASP A 144 8.88 -11.96 12.66
N ASP A 145 8.48 -12.21 13.92
CA ASP A 145 7.09 -12.47 14.31
C ASP A 145 6.19 -11.21 14.36
N TYR A 146 6.61 -10.10 13.75
CA TYR A 146 5.83 -8.88 13.70
C TYR A 146 5.17 -8.65 12.34
N VAL A 147 3.97 -8.08 12.39
CA VAL A 147 3.33 -7.40 11.26
C VAL A 147 3.73 -5.94 11.32
N TYR A 148 4.26 -5.42 10.22
CA TYR A 148 4.69 -4.03 10.09
C TYR A 148 3.65 -3.21 9.32
N SER A 149 3.42 -1.99 9.78
CA SER A 149 2.54 -1.01 9.13
C SER A 149 3.24 0.34 9.07
N TYR A 150 2.88 1.16 8.08
CA TYR A 150 3.43 2.49 7.88
C TYR A 150 2.30 3.51 7.67
N SER A 151 2.64 4.78 7.86
CA SER A 151 1.75 5.91 7.61
C SER A 151 2.57 7.16 7.33
N HIS A 152 2.13 8.03 6.41
CA HIS A 152 2.66 9.39 6.40
C HIS A 152 2.19 10.08 7.69
N ASP A 153 3.01 10.94 8.28
CA ASP A 153 2.74 11.48 9.63
C ASP A 153 1.70 12.60 9.63
N GLY A 154 0.48 12.30 9.23
CA GLY A 154 -0.61 13.27 9.10
C GLY A 154 -2.00 12.66 9.29
N PRO A 155 -2.95 13.44 9.85
CA PRO A 155 -4.29 12.95 10.16
C PRO A 155 -5.21 12.81 8.94
N LEU A 156 -4.84 13.39 7.79
CA LEU A 156 -5.64 13.38 6.56
C LEU A 156 -4.92 12.62 5.44
N ALA A 157 -5.64 11.73 4.76
CA ALA A 157 -5.08 10.87 3.71
C ALA A 157 -4.56 11.65 2.50
N ASP A 158 -5.22 12.75 2.16
CA ASP A 158 -4.96 13.54 0.95
C ASP A 158 -4.05 14.75 1.20
N THR A 159 -3.46 14.85 2.40
CA THR A 159 -2.57 15.96 2.77
C THR A 159 -1.16 15.43 2.99
N PRO A 160 -0.17 15.90 2.20
CA PRO A 160 1.22 15.48 2.41
C PRO A 160 1.73 15.82 3.81
N ALA A 161 2.63 15.00 4.34
CA ALA A 161 3.26 15.18 5.65
C ALA A 161 4.79 15.14 5.55
N ASP A 162 5.49 15.66 6.55
CA ASP A 162 6.95 15.85 6.50
C ASP A 162 7.79 14.56 6.59
N GLY A 163 7.16 13.43 6.96
CA GLY A 163 7.83 12.14 7.03
C GLY A 163 6.87 10.97 7.12
N PHE A 164 7.43 9.77 7.06
CA PHE A 164 6.72 8.54 7.36
C PHE A 164 7.15 7.96 8.68
N ILE A 165 6.19 7.32 9.33
CA ILE A 165 6.39 6.53 10.52
C ILE A 165 6.25 5.04 10.19
N LEU A 166 6.85 4.23 11.04
CA LEU A 166 6.70 2.78 11.04
C LEU A 166 6.13 2.34 12.39
N MET A 167 5.26 1.34 12.35
CA MET A 167 4.73 0.69 13.53
C MET A 167 4.69 -0.81 13.34
N ARG A 168 4.65 -1.56 14.44
CA ARG A 168 4.61 -3.01 14.42
C ARG A 168 3.75 -3.58 15.53
N VAL A 169 3.29 -4.79 15.33
CA VAL A 169 2.51 -5.56 16.30
C VAL A 169 2.87 -7.04 16.16
N GLN A 170 2.83 -7.81 17.25
CA GLN A 170 3.00 -9.26 17.15
C GLN A 170 1.89 -9.83 16.25
N LYS A 171 2.24 -10.75 15.35
CA LYS A 171 1.33 -11.28 14.32
C LYS A 171 0.03 -11.87 14.87
N ASN A 172 0.04 -12.39 16.10
CA ASN A 172 -1.14 -12.95 16.77
C ASN A 172 -1.95 -11.92 17.59
N ARG A 173 -1.59 -10.63 17.53
CA ARG A 173 -2.22 -9.55 18.33
C ARG A 173 -2.60 -8.34 17.46
N VAL A 174 -2.70 -8.51 16.14
CA VAL A 174 -2.94 -7.41 15.18
C VAL A 174 -4.20 -6.62 15.51
N ASN A 175 -5.25 -7.29 15.99
CA ASN A 175 -6.53 -6.71 16.39
C ASN A 175 -6.53 -5.97 17.75
N GLU A 176 -5.43 -6.01 18.49
CA GLU A 176 -5.33 -5.40 19.81
C GLU A 176 -4.62 -4.04 19.78
N ARG A 177 -5.38 -2.95 19.96
CA ARG A 177 -4.85 -1.57 19.87
C ARG A 177 -3.59 -1.34 20.70
N GLU A 178 -3.58 -1.78 21.96
CA GLU A 178 -2.49 -1.52 22.90
C GLU A 178 -1.22 -2.35 22.62
N SER A 179 -1.30 -3.33 21.72
CA SER A 179 -0.17 -4.17 21.32
C SER A 179 0.69 -3.53 20.23
N TRP A 180 0.18 -2.49 19.56
CA TRP A 180 0.90 -1.74 18.54
C TRP A 180 1.98 -0.85 19.17
N LYS A 181 3.20 -0.96 18.62
CA LYS A 181 4.36 -0.13 18.99
C LYS A 181 4.82 0.68 17.80
N PHE A 182 5.33 1.87 18.05
CA PHE A 182 5.78 2.83 17.05
C PHE A 182 7.30 2.89 17.07
N PHE A 183 7.90 3.00 15.90
CA PHE A 183 9.32 3.29 15.77
C PHE A 183 9.60 4.65 16.41
N GLU A 184 10.60 4.75 17.27
CA GLU A 184 11.03 6.00 17.90
C GLU A 184 12.33 6.53 17.27
N ARG A 185 13.35 5.67 17.16
CA ARG A 185 14.66 6.01 16.60
C ARG A 185 15.51 4.76 16.38
N ILE A 186 16.67 4.94 15.77
CA ILE A 186 17.79 4.01 15.85
C ILE A 186 18.67 4.38 17.04
N ASP A 187 19.03 3.41 17.87
CA ASP A 187 19.94 3.63 18.99
C ASP A 187 21.42 3.65 18.55
N GLN A 188 22.32 3.87 19.52
CA GLN A 188 23.76 3.95 19.27
C GLN A 188 24.38 2.63 18.77
N THR A 189 23.67 1.51 18.91
CA THR A 189 24.09 0.18 18.44
C THR A 189 23.52 -0.15 17.05
N GLY A 190 22.77 0.76 16.45
CA GLY A 190 22.13 0.55 15.16
C GLY A 190 20.81 -0.23 15.23
N GLN A 191 20.24 -0.42 16.42
CA GLN A 191 18.98 -1.17 16.60
C GLN A 191 17.77 -0.24 16.71
N PRO A 192 16.59 -0.64 16.19
CA PRO A 192 15.39 0.17 16.30
C PRO A 192 14.83 0.13 17.73
N VAL A 193 14.52 1.31 18.26
CA VAL A 193 13.79 1.45 19.52
C VAL A 193 12.31 1.65 19.23
N TRP A 194 11.48 0.93 19.99
CA TRP A 194 10.04 0.88 19.83
C TRP A 194 9.35 1.36 21.10
N THR A 195 8.40 2.28 20.95
CA THR A 195 7.63 2.87 22.03
C THR A 195 6.15 2.50 21.91
N SER A 196 5.45 2.37 23.04
CA SER A 196 3.98 2.30 23.08
C SER A 196 3.34 3.69 23.10
N ASP A 197 4.09 4.74 23.45
CA ASP A 197 3.58 6.11 23.44
C ASP A 197 3.75 6.73 22.04
N LEU A 198 2.61 6.93 21.39
CA LEU A 198 2.51 7.52 20.06
C LEU A 198 3.18 8.90 19.93
N LYS A 199 3.28 9.65 21.04
CA LYS A 199 3.92 10.98 21.05
C LYS A 199 5.42 10.90 20.83
N HIS A 200 6.03 9.76 21.09
CA HIS A 200 7.45 9.48 20.92
C HIS A 200 7.77 8.82 19.58
N ARG A 201 6.82 8.70 18.65
CA ARG A 201 7.10 8.14 17.32
C ARG A 201 8.12 9.02 16.58
N GLY A 202 9.08 8.38 15.91
CA GLY A 202 10.03 9.00 15.01
C GLY A 202 9.73 8.65 13.56
N VAL A 203 10.45 9.30 12.65
CA VAL A 203 10.33 9.10 11.21
C VAL A 203 11.36 8.09 10.71
N VAL A 204 10.95 7.25 9.76
CA VAL A 204 11.83 6.31 9.04
C VAL A 204 12.20 6.80 7.65
N PHE A 205 11.50 7.80 7.12
CA PHE A 205 11.72 8.36 5.81
C PHE A 205 11.23 9.81 5.74
N GLN A 206 11.92 10.65 4.97
CA GLN A 206 11.55 12.03 4.68
C GLN A 206 11.83 12.32 3.20
N HIS A 207 11.06 13.24 2.62
CA HIS A 207 11.24 13.68 1.25
C HIS A 207 11.05 15.19 1.13
N THR A 208 11.81 15.83 0.25
CA THR A 208 11.78 17.30 0.06
C THR A 208 10.39 17.79 -0.37
N ASP A 209 9.69 17.00 -1.19
CA ASP A 209 8.32 17.31 -1.65
C ASP A 209 7.22 16.79 -0.73
N GLU A 210 7.58 16.44 0.52
CA GLU A 210 6.73 15.81 1.52
C GLU A 210 6.32 14.37 1.14
N CYS A 211 5.64 13.71 2.07
CA CYS A 211 5.26 12.32 2.01
C CYS A 211 3.74 12.15 1.86
N LEU A 212 3.29 11.34 0.90
CA LEU A 212 1.88 11.04 0.66
C LEU A 212 1.60 9.53 0.49
N ARG A 213 0.81 9.11 -0.51
CA ARG A 213 0.33 7.73 -0.64
C ARG A 213 1.47 6.80 -1.03
N SER A 214 1.52 5.62 -0.41
CA SER A 214 2.68 4.74 -0.46
C SER A 214 2.34 3.27 -0.39
N ALA A 215 3.21 2.43 -0.96
CA ALA A 215 3.23 0.99 -0.72
C ALA A 215 4.66 0.47 -0.51
N MET A 216 4.79 -0.50 0.41
CA MET A 216 6.06 -1.13 0.74
C MET A 216 5.93 -2.66 0.67
N THR A 217 6.78 -3.28 -0.14
CA THR A 217 6.84 -4.74 -0.28
C THR A 217 8.28 -5.23 -0.18
N TYR A 218 8.49 -6.33 0.54
CA TYR A 218 9.79 -6.99 0.65
C TYR A 218 10.07 -7.84 -0.59
N ASN A 219 11.19 -7.55 -1.27
CA ASN A 219 11.77 -8.36 -2.32
C ASN A 219 12.76 -9.34 -1.68
N ALA A 220 12.30 -10.55 -1.38
CA ALA A 220 13.11 -11.55 -0.69
C ALA A 220 14.34 -12.02 -1.47
N PRO A 221 14.30 -12.27 -2.79
CA PRO A 221 15.49 -12.67 -3.54
C PRO A 221 16.64 -11.65 -3.44
N LEU A 222 16.33 -10.36 -3.47
CA LEU A 222 17.33 -9.30 -3.32
C LEU A 222 17.58 -8.88 -1.88
N ARG A 223 16.73 -9.33 -0.94
CA ARG A 223 16.72 -8.92 0.48
C ARG A 223 16.60 -7.42 0.66
N ARG A 224 15.70 -6.79 -0.10
CA ARG A 224 15.47 -5.35 -0.07
C ARG A 224 13.99 -5.06 0.14
N TYR A 225 13.70 -4.06 0.95
CA TYR A 225 12.38 -3.46 1.01
C TYR A 225 12.26 -2.49 -0.16
N LEU A 226 11.24 -2.63 -0.99
CA LEU A 226 10.94 -1.70 -2.07
C LEU A 226 9.77 -0.83 -1.64
N TRP A 227 9.95 0.47 -1.69
CA TRP A 227 8.97 1.46 -1.29
C TRP A 227 8.61 2.35 -2.46
N TRP A 228 7.40 2.19 -3.01
CA TRP A 228 6.80 3.14 -3.93
C TRP A 228 6.19 4.31 -3.16
N GLN A 229 6.59 5.53 -3.49
CA GLN A 229 6.10 6.73 -2.85
C GLN A 229 5.68 7.77 -3.88
N GLN A 230 4.42 8.19 -3.78
CA GLN A 230 3.85 9.26 -4.58
C GLN A 230 4.60 10.58 -4.33
N ILE A 231 4.94 11.31 -5.40
CA ILE A 231 5.31 12.71 -5.30
C ILE A 231 4.01 13.53 -5.36
N PRO A 232 3.66 14.31 -4.32
CA PRO A 232 2.47 15.13 -4.35
C PRO A 232 2.51 16.15 -5.48
N ALA A 233 1.34 16.55 -5.99
CA ALA A 233 1.27 17.68 -6.91
C ALA A 233 1.81 18.96 -6.22
N PRO A 234 2.27 19.97 -6.99
CA PRO A 234 2.90 21.16 -6.44
C PRO A 234 2.08 21.89 -5.36
N LYS A 235 2.76 22.60 -4.45
CA LYS A 235 2.09 23.45 -3.46
C LYS A 235 1.21 24.49 -4.17
N GLY A 236 -0.05 24.60 -3.74
CA GLY A 236 -1.05 25.47 -4.36
C GLY A 236 -2.01 24.77 -5.34
N SER A 237 -1.75 23.51 -5.70
CA SER A 237 -2.74 22.68 -6.43
C SER A 237 -4.01 22.47 -5.60
N LEU A 238 -5.16 22.38 -6.29
CA LEU A 238 -6.47 22.16 -5.67
C LEU A 238 -6.52 20.85 -4.87
N ASP A 239 -5.94 19.80 -5.44
CA ASP A 239 -5.73 18.52 -4.78
C ASP A 239 -4.27 18.10 -5.03
N ARG A 240 -3.50 17.96 -3.95
CA ARG A 240 -2.10 17.53 -4.05
C ARG A 240 -1.93 16.03 -4.14
N GLY A 241 -2.98 15.25 -3.90
CA GLY A 241 -2.97 13.79 -4.02
C GLY A 241 -3.41 13.27 -5.38
N ASP A 242 -3.94 14.13 -6.26
CA ASP A 242 -4.40 13.69 -7.57
C ASP A 242 -3.25 13.62 -8.59
N THR A 243 -2.70 12.42 -8.77
CA THR A 243 -1.71 12.10 -9.82
C THR A 243 -2.23 11.03 -10.78
N ARG A 244 -3.55 10.97 -10.98
CA ARG A 244 -4.18 9.94 -11.83
C ARG A 244 -3.72 10.00 -13.28
N PHE A 245 -3.49 11.21 -13.80
CA PHE A 245 -3.21 11.41 -15.22
C PHE A 245 -1.81 11.97 -15.52
N GLU A 246 -1.15 12.55 -14.52
CA GLU A 246 0.21 13.08 -14.62
C GLU A 246 0.88 13.08 -13.24
N GLY A 247 2.19 13.36 -13.21
CA GLY A 247 2.98 13.44 -11.98
C GLY A 247 4.08 12.39 -11.92
N GLY A 248 4.60 12.18 -10.72
CA GLY A 248 5.81 11.42 -10.49
C GLY A 248 5.76 10.59 -9.21
N PHE A 249 6.81 9.79 -9.01
CA PHE A 249 6.99 8.98 -7.81
C PHE A 249 8.47 8.65 -7.62
N GLY A 250 8.82 8.30 -6.39
CA GLY A 250 10.06 7.63 -6.04
C GLY A 250 9.86 6.14 -5.82
N VAL A 251 10.87 5.34 -6.16
CA VAL A 251 11.05 4.00 -5.61
C VAL A 251 12.31 4.03 -4.76
N TYR A 252 12.15 3.76 -3.47
CA TYR A 252 13.24 3.71 -2.51
C TYR A 252 13.49 2.26 -2.12
N ASP A 253 14.72 1.95 -1.76
CA ASP A 253 15.10 0.63 -1.28
C ASP A 253 15.90 0.69 0.03
N ALA A 254 15.74 -0.32 0.87
CA ALA A 254 16.45 -0.40 2.15
C ALA A 254 16.75 -1.86 2.54
N PRO A 255 17.77 -2.09 3.39
CA PRO A 255 18.02 -3.42 3.95
C PRO A 255 17.03 -3.76 5.07
N GLU A 256 16.41 -2.75 5.68
CA GLU A 256 15.47 -2.88 6.79
C GLU A 256 14.25 -1.96 6.57
N PRO A 257 13.07 -2.26 7.14
CA PRO A 257 11.85 -1.46 6.92
C PRO A 257 11.93 -0.08 7.60
N TRP A 258 12.95 0.17 8.43
CA TRP A 258 13.29 1.47 9.00
C TRP A 258 14.51 2.13 8.33
N GLY A 259 14.97 1.62 7.19
CA GLY A 259 16.11 2.16 6.46
C GLY A 259 17.47 1.55 6.86
N PRO A 260 18.60 2.15 6.47
CA PRO A 260 18.69 3.38 5.70
C PRO A 260 18.13 3.21 4.28
N TRP A 261 17.40 4.23 3.81
CA TRP A 261 16.78 4.24 2.48
C TRP A 261 17.72 4.85 1.44
N SER A 262 17.79 4.21 0.27
CA SER A 262 18.42 4.73 -0.93
C SER A 262 17.40 4.88 -2.06
N THR A 263 17.67 5.77 -3.01
CA THR A 263 16.80 5.98 -4.18
C THR A 263 17.14 4.96 -5.27
N ALA A 264 16.21 4.07 -5.60
CA ALA A 264 16.32 3.13 -6.71
C ALA A 264 15.79 3.72 -8.03
N PHE A 265 14.75 4.57 -7.95
CA PHE A 265 14.18 5.29 -9.08
C PHE A 265 13.53 6.59 -8.60
N TYR A 266 13.60 7.64 -9.41
CA TYR A 266 12.92 8.91 -9.13
C TYR A 266 12.55 9.61 -10.43
N THR A 267 11.34 10.14 -10.50
CA THR A 267 10.90 10.99 -11.60
C THR A 267 9.78 11.91 -11.12
N GLU A 268 9.87 13.20 -11.43
CA GLU A 268 8.81 14.18 -11.15
C GLU A 268 7.67 14.10 -12.18
N LYS A 269 7.98 13.61 -13.38
CA LYS A 269 7.04 13.44 -14.47
C LYS A 269 7.32 12.10 -15.16
N TRP A 270 6.51 11.12 -14.79
CA TRP A 270 6.51 9.84 -15.48
C TRP A 270 5.82 9.95 -16.85
N ASP A 271 6.09 9.01 -17.75
CA ASP A 271 5.55 8.98 -19.12
C ASP A 271 4.04 8.69 -19.19
N ILE A 272 3.44 8.30 -18.06
CA ILE A 272 2.00 8.19 -17.80
C ILE A 272 1.71 8.63 -16.37
N GLY A 273 0.47 8.99 -16.04
CA GLY A 273 0.07 9.26 -14.65
C GLY A 273 0.36 8.06 -13.74
N PRO A 274 1.06 8.23 -12.60
CA PRO A 274 1.40 7.14 -11.70
C PRO A 274 0.22 6.69 -10.82
N GLY A 275 -0.87 7.46 -10.80
CA GLY A 275 -2.02 7.15 -9.96
C GLY A 275 -1.82 7.52 -8.50
N GLU A 276 -2.80 7.14 -7.71
CA GLU A 276 -2.94 7.44 -6.29
C GLU A 276 -2.48 6.28 -5.39
N HIS A 277 -1.93 5.23 -5.99
CA HIS A 277 -1.41 4.05 -5.32
C HIS A 277 -0.51 3.31 -6.31
N GLY A 278 0.60 2.76 -5.82
CA GLY A 278 1.50 1.90 -6.57
C GLY A 278 2.12 0.88 -5.62
N ASP A 279 2.11 -0.40 -5.98
CA ASP A 279 2.68 -1.51 -5.20
C ASP A 279 3.37 -2.52 -6.13
N PHE A 280 4.35 -3.24 -5.60
CA PHE A 280 5.03 -4.34 -6.29
C PHE A 280 4.65 -5.67 -5.61
N PRO A 281 3.53 -6.32 -5.98
CA PRO A 281 3.10 -7.54 -5.31
C PRO A 281 4.17 -8.64 -5.40
N ALA A 282 4.54 -9.22 -4.25
CA ALA A 282 5.56 -10.25 -4.16
C ALA A 282 5.27 -11.48 -5.06
N LYS A 283 3.98 -11.82 -5.26
CA LYS A 283 3.54 -12.90 -6.16
C LYS A 283 4.07 -12.75 -7.59
N TRP A 284 4.25 -11.52 -8.04
CA TRP A 284 4.64 -11.17 -9.39
C TRP A 284 6.11 -10.73 -9.48
N MET A 285 6.95 -11.11 -8.51
CA MET A 285 8.40 -10.95 -8.62
C MET A 285 9.01 -12.21 -9.24
N SER A 286 10.03 -12.07 -10.08
CA SER A 286 10.81 -13.21 -10.55
C SER A 286 11.57 -13.89 -9.41
N GLU A 287 12.01 -15.12 -9.65
CA GLU A 287 12.81 -15.90 -8.70
C GLU A 287 14.11 -15.19 -8.26
N ASP A 288 14.71 -14.38 -9.16
CA ASP A 288 15.90 -13.57 -8.85
C ASP A 288 15.56 -12.17 -8.31
N GLY A 289 14.27 -11.84 -8.19
CA GLY A 289 13.74 -10.57 -7.71
C GLY A 289 14.01 -9.38 -8.63
N ARG A 290 14.56 -9.58 -9.84
CA ARG A 290 14.92 -8.47 -10.72
C ARG A 290 13.78 -8.05 -11.63
N GLU A 291 12.90 -8.95 -12.00
CA GLU A 291 11.69 -8.64 -12.73
C GLU A 291 10.55 -8.42 -11.75
N LEU A 292 9.91 -7.25 -11.86
CA LEU A 292 8.82 -6.82 -11.01
C LEU A 292 7.66 -6.34 -11.87
N TYR A 293 6.48 -6.26 -11.28
CA TYR A 293 5.32 -5.64 -11.89
C TYR A 293 4.73 -4.64 -10.91
N LEU A 294 4.66 -3.37 -11.32
CA LEU A 294 3.97 -2.33 -10.58
C LEU A 294 2.47 -2.47 -10.83
N VAL A 295 1.71 -2.73 -9.78
CA VAL A 295 0.26 -2.52 -9.74
C VAL A 295 0.02 -1.07 -9.34
N PHE A 296 -0.66 -0.28 -10.16
CA PHE A 296 -0.89 1.13 -9.90
C PHE A 296 -2.25 1.59 -10.42
N SER A 297 -2.72 2.74 -9.92
CA SER A 297 -4.05 3.29 -10.24
C SER A 297 -4.05 4.39 -11.31
N GLY A 298 -2.91 4.60 -11.98
CA GLY A 298 -2.79 5.59 -13.06
C GLY A 298 -3.84 5.35 -14.14
N GLY A 299 -4.40 6.41 -14.72
CA GLY A 299 -5.52 6.30 -15.68
C GLY A 299 -6.83 5.80 -15.05
N ASP A 300 -6.98 5.90 -13.72
CA ASP A 300 -8.17 5.50 -12.96
C ASP A 300 -8.55 4.04 -13.26
N SER A 301 -7.60 3.13 -13.13
CA SER A 301 -7.74 1.71 -13.48
C SER A 301 -6.79 0.84 -12.68
N PHE A 302 -7.13 -0.43 -12.48
CA PHE A 302 -6.15 -1.44 -12.08
C PHE A 302 -5.16 -1.65 -13.23
N SER A 303 -3.96 -1.09 -13.08
CA SER A 303 -2.94 -1.03 -14.13
C SER A 303 -1.70 -1.81 -13.72
N VAL A 304 -1.11 -2.53 -14.67
CA VAL A 304 0.06 -3.36 -14.44
C VAL A 304 1.15 -2.99 -15.44
N ARG A 305 2.33 -2.62 -14.93
CA ARG A 305 3.50 -2.31 -15.77
C ARG A 305 4.73 -3.07 -15.28
N LYS A 306 5.39 -3.77 -16.20
CA LYS A 306 6.65 -4.46 -15.91
C LYS A 306 7.78 -3.47 -15.63
N ALA A 307 8.62 -3.81 -14.66
CA ALA A 307 9.87 -3.16 -14.34
C ALA A 307 11.00 -4.20 -14.20
N THR A 308 12.22 -3.77 -14.46
CA THR A 308 13.44 -4.56 -14.24
C THR A 308 14.41 -3.78 -13.37
N ILE A 309 14.80 -4.34 -12.24
CA ILE A 309 15.88 -3.84 -11.40
C ILE A 309 17.22 -4.10 -12.10
N VAL A 310 18.01 -3.04 -12.25
CA VAL A 310 19.39 -3.15 -12.69
C VAL A 310 20.26 -2.92 -11.47
N LEU A 311 20.91 -4.00 -11.00
CA LEU A 311 21.87 -3.88 -9.92
C LEU A 311 23.08 -3.11 -10.44
N LYS A 312 23.57 -2.15 -9.64
CA LYS A 312 24.92 -1.61 -9.85
C LYS A 312 25.86 -2.80 -9.67
N ARG A 313 26.78 -3.01 -10.63
CA ARG A 313 27.84 -4.00 -10.41
C ARG A 313 28.65 -3.52 -9.22
N ASP A 314 29.00 -4.44 -8.34
CA ASP A 314 30.13 -4.22 -7.45
C ASP A 314 31.36 -4.24 -8.38
N ASP A 315 31.97 -3.07 -8.58
CA ASP A 315 33.26 -2.95 -9.26
C ASP A 315 34.38 -3.52 -8.37
#